data_AF-A0A511DPS2-F1
#
_entry.id   AF-A0A511DPS2-F1
#
_cell.length_a   1.000
_cell.length_b   1.000
_cell.length_c   1.000
_cell.angle_alpha   90.00
_cell.angle_beta   90.00
_cell.angle_gamma   90.00
#
_symmetry.space_group_name_H-M   'P 1'
#
loop_
_entity.id
_entity.type
_entity.pdbx_description
1 polymer ?
#
loop_
_entity_poly.entity_id
_entity_poly.type
_entity_poly.pdbx_seq_one_letter_code
_entity_poly.pdbx_strand_id
1 'polypeptide(L)'
;MGVLASGVENLEWLDGGTAPSVGAAWAAATAAMMAALQVWGRQEFWLSVAGAPVMMIPGLTADGRVDVDDVRAGLDELAAHAIYP
;
A
#
# COMPACT_ATOMS: atom_id res chain seq x y z
N MET A 1 22.34 8.93 -10.79
CA MET A 1 21.22 8.31 -11.52
C MET A 1 21.59 6.86 -11.78
N GLY A 2 20.92 5.92 -11.13
CA GLY A 2 21.09 4.48 -11.34
C GLY A 2 19.73 3.86 -11.58
N VAL A 3 19.61 3.01 -12.59
CA VAL A 3 18.41 2.21 -12.87
C VAL A 3 18.74 0.80 -12.44
N LEU A 4 17.91 0.22 -11.56
CA LEU A 4 18.04 -1.18 -11.17
C LEU A 4 17.66 -2.04 -12.38
N ALA A 5 18.44 -3.08 -12.66
CA ALA A 5 18.08 -4.06 -13.68
C ALA A 5 16.80 -4.80 -13.23
N SER A 6 15.96 -5.20 -14.19
CA SER A 6 14.79 -6.04 -13.89
C SER A 6 15.24 -7.32 -13.16
N GLY A 7 14.60 -7.64 -12.04
CA GLY A 7 14.93 -8.77 -11.16
C GLY A 7 15.97 -8.49 -10.08
N VAL A 8 16.52 -7.27 -9.99
CA VAL A 8 17.25 -6.76 -8.81
C VAL A 8 16.50 -5.62 -8.12
N GLU A 9 15.20 -5.45 -8.42
CA GLU A 9 14.35 -4.67 -7.53
C GLU A 9 14.36 -5.37 -6.16
N ASN A 10 14.70 -4.63 -5.08
CA ASN A 10 14.58 -5.11 -3.70
C ASN A 10 13.09 -5.21 -3.30
N LEU A 11 12.30 -5.93 -4.10
CA LEU A 11 10.88 -6.18 -3.89
C LEU A 11 10.73 -7.57 -3.27
N GLU A 12 10.30 -7.60 -2.02
CA GLU A 12 9.85 -8.83 -1.38
C GLU A 12 8.33 -8.93 -1.54
N TRP A 13 7.86 -10.07 -2.04
CA TRP A 13 6.43 -10.35 -2.12
C TRP A 13 5.90 -10.63 -0.72
N LEU A 14 5.13 -9.70 -0.18
CA LEU A 14 4.64 -9.79 1.20
C LEU A 14 3.38 -10.66 1.31
N ASP A 15 2.44 -10.53 0.36
CA ASP A 15 1.16 -11.27 0.38
C ASP A 15 0.42 -11.18 -0.98
N GLY A 16 -0.63 -11.99 -1.14
CA GLY A 16 -1.56 -11.94 -2.27
C GLY A 16 -2.85 -12.72 -2.02
N GLY A 17 -3.93 -12.41 -2.74
CA GLY A 17 -5.20 -13.10 -2.55
C GLY A 17 -6.30 -12.68 -3.53
N THR A 18 -7.48 -13.26 -3.34
CA THR A 18 -8.70 -12.90 -4.08
C THR A 18 -9.74 -12.34 -3.11
N ALA A 19 -10.56 -11.41 -3.61
CA ALA A 19 -11.64 -10.81 -2.84
C ALA A 19 -12.96 -10.87 -3.63
N PRO A 20 -14.11 -10.96 -2.94
CA PRO A 20 -15.43 -11.11 -3.58
C PRO A 20 -15.93 -9.83 -4.27
N SER A 21 -15.27 -8.69 -4.06
CA SER A 21 -15.61 -7.40 -4.68
C SER A 21 -14.40 -6.45 -4.65
N VAL A 22 -14.48 -5.37 -5.43
CA VAL A 22 -13.46 -4.29 -5.42
C VAL A 22 -13.33 -3.68 -4.03
N GLY A 23 -14.45 -3.35 -3.38
CA GLY A 23 -14.43 -2.81 -2.01
C GLY A 23 -13.80 -3.78 -0.99
N ALA A 24 -14.07 -5.09 -1.12
CA ALA A 24 -13.44 -6.10 -0.26
C ALA A 24 -11.92 -6.22 -0.54
N ALA A 25 -11.48 -6.06 -1.78
CA ALA A 25 -10.06 -6.03 -2.13
C ALA A 25 -9.34 -4.85 -1.47
N TRP A 26 -9.94 -3.66 -1.50
CA TRP A 26 -9.40 -2.46 -0.86
C TRP A 26 -9.38 -2.56 0.67
N ALA A 27 -10.42 -3.12 1.28
CA ALA A 27 -10.44 -3.38 2.71
C ALA A 27 -9.31 -4.36 3.14
N ALA A 28 -9.12 -5.43 2.38
CA ALA A 28 -8.05 -6.40 2.63
C ALA A 28 -6.65 -5.78 2.44
N ALA A 29 -6.44 -5.04 1.35
CA ALA A 29 -5.18 -4.34 1.08
C ALA A 29 -4.85 -3.31 2.17
N THR A 30 -5.86 -2.58 2.66
CA THR A 30 -5.69 -1.62 3.76
C THR A 30 -5.28 -2.32 5.04
N ALA A 31 -5.94 -3.43 5.41
CA ALA A 31 -5.57 -4.21 6.57
C ALA A 31 -4.13 -4.75 6.48
N ALA A 32 -3.74 -5.28 5.32
CA ALA A 32 -2.39 -5.76 5.05
C ALA A 32 -1.35 -4.64 5.18
N MET A 33 -1.62 -3.45 4.62
CA MET A 33 -0.75 -2.29 4.77
C MET A 33 -0.59 -1.89 6.24
N MET A 34 -1.67 -1.84 7.02
CA MET A 34 -1.60 -1.49 8.44
C MET A 34 -0.72 -2.47 9.23
N ALA A 35 -0.84 -3.77 8.95
CA ALA A 35 0.03 -4.78 9.54
C ALA A 35 1.48 -4.61 9.09
N ALA A 36 1.70 -4.31 7.81
CA ALA A 36 3.03 -4.11 7.25
C ALA A 36 3.76 -2.91 7.89
N LEU A 37 3.07 -1.80 8.09
CA LEU A 37 3.63 -0.62 8.75
C LEU A 37 4.05 -0.91 10.20
N GLN A 38 3.38 -1.83 10.90
CA GLN A 38 3.76 -2.21 12.26
C GLN A 38 5.07 -3.02 12.29
N VAL A 39 5.31 -3.86 11.28
CA VAL A 39 6.48 -4.74 11.24
C VAL A 39 7.71 -3.99 10.71
N TRP A 40 7.54 -3.25 9.61
CA TRP A 40 8.65 -2.71 8.85
C TRP A 40 8.77 -1.19 8.93
N GLY A 41 7.74 -0.50 9.45
CA GLY A 41 7.75 0.95 9.56
C GLY A 41 7.74 1.66 8.20
N ARG A 42 8.45 2.78 8.13
CA ARG A 42 8.47 3.63 6.93
C ARG A 42 9.38 3.04 5.85
N GLN A 43 8.77 2.58 4.78
CA GLN A 43 9.45 2.17 3.56
C GLN A 43 8.52 2.37 2.35
N GLU A 44 9.04 2.14 1.16
CA GLU A 44 8.22 2.14 -0.05
C GLU A 44 7.45 0.82 -0.13
N PHE A 45 6.15 0.91 -0.39
CA PHE A 45 5.26 -0.23 -0.53
C PHE A 45 4.59 -0.19 -1.91
N TRP A 46 4.54 -1.35 -2.55
CA TRP A 46 3.88 -1.56 -3.83
C TRP A 46 2.75 -2.56 -3.64
N LEU A 47 1.55 -2.20 -4.08
CA LEU A 47 0.35 -3.03 -4.01
C LEU A 47 -0.30 -3.10 -5.39
N SER A 48 -0.96 -4.22 -5.66
CA SER A 48 -1.93 -4.32 -6.75
C SER A 48 -3.29 -4.64 -6.14
N VAL A 49 -4.21 -3.69 -6.21
CA VAL A 49 -5.52 -3.79 -5.57
C VAL A 49 -6.59 -3.80 -6.66
N ALA A 50 -7.29 -4.92 -6.82
CA ALA A 50 -8.27 -5.11 -7.88
C ALA A 50 -7.76 -4.74 -9.30
N GLY A 51 -6.47 -4.98 -9.56
CA GLY A 51 -5.83 -4.67 -10.84
C GLY A 51 -5.29 -3.23 -10.96
N ALA A 52 -5.54 -2.36 -9.97
CA ALA A 52 -4.95 -1.02 -9.91
C ALA A 52 -3.59 -1.08 -9.19
N PRO A 53 -2.50 -0.61 -9.82
CA PRO A 53 -1.22 -0.48 -9.15
C PRO A 53 -1.25 0.71 -8.18
N VAL A 54 -0.77 0.50 -6.97
CA VAL A 54 -0.64 1.52 -5.92
C VAL A 54 0.79 1.51 -5.42
N MET A 55 1.43 2.67 -5.44
CA MET A 55 2.73 2.89 -4.81
C MET A 55 2.52 3.84 -3.63
N MET A 56 3.09 3.50 -2.49
CA MET A 56 2.89 4.24 -1.24
C MET A 56 4.21 4.44 -0.52
N ILE A 57 4.43 5.68 -0.06
CA ILE A 57 5.54 6.05 0.82
C ILE A 57 4.91 6.75 2.03
N PRO A 58 4.85 6.09 3.20
CA PRO A 58 4.23 6.67 4.39
C PRO A 58 4.89 7.98 4.81
N GLY A 59 4.04 8.94 5.17
CA GLY A 59 4.44 10.17 5.84
C GLY A 59 4.98 9.91 7.24
N LEU A 60 5.51 10.97 7.85
CA LEU A 60 5.88 10.99 9.26
C LEU A 60 5.06 12.06 9.99
N THR A 61 4.68 11.77 11.23
CA THR A 61 4.12 12.76 12.15
C THR A 61 5.20 13.75 12.59
N ALA A 62 4.79 14.83 13.26
CA ALA A 62 5.71 15.82 13.82
C ALA A 62 6.72 15.22 14.83
N ASP A 63 6.35 14.12 15.48
CA ASP A 63 7.22 13.38 16.41
C ASP A 63 8.17 12.39 15.70
N GLY A 64 8.16 12.36 14.36
CA GLY A 64 9.00 11.47 13.55
C GLY A 64 8.53 10.02 13.50
N ARG A 65 7.28 9.72 13.87
CA ARG A 65 6.68 8.38 13.76
C ARG A 65 5.98 8.22 12.42
N VAL A 66 5.80 7.00 11.93
CA VAL A 66 4.96 6.73 10.74
C VAL A 66 3.56 7.30 10.97
N ASP A 67 3.08 8.09 10.02
CA ASP A 67 1.72 8.61 10.04
C ASP A 67 0.75 7.56 9.46
N VAL A 68 0.27 6.68 10.34
CA VAL A 68 -0.62 5.57 9.97
C VAL A 68 -2.01 6.07 9.59
N ASP A 69 -2.45 7.19 10.17
CA ASP A 69 -3.77 7.76 9.91
C ASP A 69 -3.81 8.42 8.52
N ASP A 70 -2.76 9.15 8.13
CA ASP A 70 -2.59 9.68 6.77
C ASP A 70 -2.56 8.57 5.72
N VAL A 71 -1.83 7.48 5.98
CA VAL A 71 -1.81 6.32 5.09
C VAL A 71 -3.20 5.70 4.92
N ARG A 72 -3.94 5.52 6.02
CA ARG A 72 -5.29 4.95 5.96
C ARG A 72 -6.23 5.86 5.16
N ALA A 73 -6.19 7.17 5.41
CA ALA A 73 -7.00 8.14 4.69
C ALA A 73 -6.71 8.12 3.18
N GLY A 74 -5.44 8.07 2.78
CA GLY A 74 -5.06 7.99 1.36
C GLY A 74 -5.54 6.70 0.68
N LEU A 75 -5.50 5.56 1.38
CA LEU A 75 -6.05 4.31 0.86
C LEU A 75 -7.57 4.35 0.72
N ASP A 76 -8.27 4.95 1.68
CA ASP A 76 -9.73 5.12 1.62
C ASP A 76 -10.13 6.04 0.45
N GLU A 77 -9.37 7.11 0.19
CA GLU A 77 -9.57 7.99 -0.97
C GLU A 77 -9.36 7.26 -2.30
N LEU A 78 -8.26 6.49 -2.42
CA LEU A 78 -8.00 5.69 -3.61
C LEU A 78 -9.08 4.61 -3.81
N ALA A 79 -9.54 3.97 -2.74
CA ALA A 79 -10.63 2.99 -2.79
C ALA A 79 -11.94 3.62 -3.30
N ALA A 80 -12.26 4.85 -2.87
CA ALA A 80 -13.43 5.57 -3.34
C ALA A 80 -13.34 5.91 -4.85
N HIS A 81 -12.15 6.23 -5.35
CA HIS A 81 -11.92 6.47 -6.78
C HIS A 81 -11.93 5.20 -7.62
N ALA A 82 -11.51 4.06 -7.06
CA ALA A 82 -11.50 2.77 -7.77
C ALA A 82 -12.90 2.16 -7.99
N ILE A 83 -13.94 2.70 -7.37
CA ILE A 83 -15.34 2.23 -7.54
C ILE A 83 -16.01 2.86 -8.77
N TYR A 84 -15.43 3.94 -9.35
CA TYR A 84 -15.92 4.54 -10.59
C TYR A 84 -14.96 4.24 -11.76
N PRO A 85 -15.34 3.36 -12.72
CA PRO A 85 -14.61 3.16 -13.96
C PRO A 85 -14.73 4.35 -14.93
#